data_AF-A0A1Y1V353-F1
#
_entry.id   AF-A0A1Y1V353-F1
#
_cell.length_a   1.000
_cell.length_b   1.000
_cell.length_c   1.000
_cell.angle_alpha   90.00
_cell.angle_beta   90.00
_cell.angle_gamma   90.00
#
_symmetry.space_group_name_H-M   'P 1'
#
loop_
_entity.id
_entity.type
_entity.pdbx_description
1 polymer ?
#
loop_
_entity_poly.entity_id
_entity_poly.type
_entity_poly.pdbx_seq_one_letter_code
_entity_poly.pdbx_strand_id
1 'polypeptide(L)'
;MSQELKLQPEERLNKDNFEEWEFLINNILKSKKILSYVKTNKIEELKKKLETEKGNTIQNKQAIKEMEEEIDEAEAMDALACTIISTNVSKEVLDYIKRLSSAYDIMKKLKSMYGKKKSADIQYWMKKMYSLKATDLSECKDVINQIKEIFDIMSRSNANLGDW
;
A
#
# COMPACT_ATOMS: atom_id res chain seq x y z
N MET A 1 9.26 25.20 -8.04
CA MET A 1 9.74 23.98 -7.36
C MET A 1 8.66 23.52 -6.41
N SER A 2 7.86 22.53 -6.80
CA SER A 2 6.79 22.07 -5.91
C SER A 2 7.39 21.21 -4.80
N GLN A 3 7.17 21.63 -3.54
CA GLN A 3 7.51 20.89 -2.31
C GLN A 3 6.63 19.63 -2.16
N GLU A 4 6.41 18.90 -3.24
CA GLU A 4 5.24 18.03 -3.36
C GLU A 4 5.36 16.75 -2.52
N LEU A 5 4.62 16.78 -1.39
CA LEU A 5 4.05 15.63 -0.70
C LEU A 5 5.07 14.74 0.04
N LYS A 6 6.04 15.38 0.69
CA LYS A 6 6.84 14.72 1.73
C LYS A 6 6.14 14.87 3.07
N LEU A 7 5.81 13.75 3.68
CA LEU A 7 5.29 13.66 5.03
C LEU A 7 6.30 14.25 6.02
N GLN A 8 5.76 14.83 7.10
CA GLN A 8 6.56 15.27 8.24
C GLN A 8 7.33 14.07 8.82
N PRO A 9 8.50 14.29 9.43
CA PRO A 9 9.31 13.20 9.98
C PRO A 9 8.54 12.22 10.87
N GLU A 10 7.59 12.73 11.66
CA GLU A 10 6.74 11.96 12.58
C GLU A 10 5.69 11.10 11.85
N GLU A 11 5.27 11.53 10.67
CA GLU A 11 4.30 10.86 9.80
C GLU A 11 4.94 9.79 8.91
N ARG A 12 6.28 9.79 8.76
CA ARG A 12 6.99 8.79 7.95
C ARG A 12 6.87 7.40 8.55
N LEU A 13 6.89 6.38 7.69
CA LEU A 13 6.71 5.01 8.14
C LEU A 13 7.79 4.60 9.14
N ASN A 14 7.32 4.23 10.32
CA ASN A 14 8.09 3.66 11.41
C ASN A 14 7.39 2.38 11.91
N LYS A 15 7.95 1.78 12.96
CA LYS A 15 7.51 0.50 13.51
C LYS A 15 6.03 0.45 13.96
N ASP A 16 5.39 1.59 14.22
CA ASP A 16 4.12 1.69 14.95
C ASP A 16 3.01 2.45 14.19
N ASN A 17 3.30 3.13 13.08
CA ASN A 17 2.34 4.03 12.40
C ASN A 17 1.88 3.59 11.00
N PHE A 18 2.02 2.31 10.65
CA PHE A 18 1.75 1.84 9.29
C PHE A 18 0.35 2.18 8.75
N GLU A 19 -0.70 2.18 9.58
CA GLU A 19 -2.06 2.49 9.10
C GLU A 19 -2.23 3.93 8.66
N GLU A 20 -1.79 4.84 9.53
CA GLU A 20 -1.84 6.27 9.28
C GLU A 20 -0.96 6.63 8.08
N TRP A 21 0.25 6.06 8.03
CA TRP A 21 1.14 6.20 6.90
C TRP A 21 0.54 5.65 5.59
N GLU A 22 -0.05 4.44 5.61
CA GLU A 22 -0.66 3.85 4.42
C GLU A 22 -1.83 4.69 3.90
N PHE A 23 -2.65 5.23 4.81
CA PHE A 23 -3.73 6.15 4.47
C PHE A 23 -3.20 7.41 3.75
N LEU A 24 -2.19 8.07 4.34
CA LEU A 24 -1.59 9.28 3.78
C LEU A 24 -0.94 9.02 2.41
N ILE A 25 -0.16 7.95 2.29
CA ILE A 25 0.49 7.57 1.03
C ILE A 25 -0.52 7.21 -0.04
N ASN A 26 -1.58 6.47 0.29
CA ASN A 26 -2.62 6.15 -0.68
C ASN A 26 -3.30 7.42 -1.23
N ASN A 27 -3.51 8.44 -0.38
CA ASN A 27 -4.06 9.73 -0.83
C ASN A 27 -3.09 10.49 -1.74
N ILE A 28 -1.79 10.50 -1.42
CA ILE A 28 -0.74 11.11 -2.25
C ILE A 28 -0.64 10.41 -3.61
N LEU A 29 -0.66 9.08 -3.64
CA LEU A 29 -0.63 8.32 -4.89
C LEU A 29 -1.92 8.50 -5.72
N LYS A 30 -3.06 8.62 -5.05
CA LYS A 30 -4.36 8.86 -5.70
C LYS A 30 -4.43 10.24 -6.33
N SER A 31 -3.93 11.29 -5.67
CA SER A 31 -3.90 12.65 -6.23
C SER A 31 -3.04 12.74 -7.49
N LYS A 32 -2.00 11.90 -7.57
CA LYS A 32 -1.13 11.75 -8.76
C LYS A 32 -1.63 10.73 -9.79
N LYS A 33 -2.81 10.11 -9.57
CA LYS A 33 -3.41 9.09 -10.45
C LYS A 33 -2.52 7.84 -10.67
N ILE A 34 -1.65 7.51 -9.71
CA ILE A 34 -0.70 6.38 -9.78
C ILE A 34 -0.96 5.30 -8.72
N LEU A 35 -2.06 5.39 -7.96
CA LEU A 35 -2.42 4.40 -6.93
C LEU A 35 -2.53 2.96 -7.45
N SER A 36 -2.84 2.75 -8.74
CA SER A 36 -2.92 1.40 -9.31
C SER A 36 -1.59 0.65 -9.26
N TYR A 37 -0.45 1.35 -9.40
CA TYR A 37 0.89 0.76 -9.45
C TYR A 37 1.33 0.11 -8.13
N VAL A 38 0.73 0.49 -7.00
CA VAL A 38 0.99 -0.17 -5.71
C VAL A 38 0.01 -1.30 -5.40
N LYS A 39 -1.04 -1.47 -6.21
CA LYS A 39 -2.10 -2.47 -6.01
C LYS A 39 -1.92 -3.69 -6.90
N THR A 40 -1.46 -3.50 -8.14
CA THR A 40 -1.28 -4.56 -9.13
C THR A 40 0.05 -4.38 -9.86
N ASN A 41 0.61 -5.49 -10.38
CA ASN A 41 1.85 -5.45 -11.15
C ASN A 41 1.56 -5.08 -12.63
N LYS A 42 1.15 -3.83 -12.84
CA LYS A 42 0.69 -3.34 -14.16
C LYS A 42 1.78 -3.46 -15.25
N ILE A 43 3.04 -3.23 -14.90
CA ILE A 43 4.17 -3.30 -15.86
C ILE A 43 4.34 -4.74 -16.35
N GLU A 44 4.29 -5.73 -15.44
CA GLU A 44 4.46 -7.13 -15.82
C GLU A 44 3.30 -7.63 -16.71
N GLU A 45 2.07 -7.15 -16.44
CA GLU A 45 0.90 -7.43 -17.29
C GLU A 45 1.07 -6.86 -18.70
N LEU A 46 1.57 -5.62 -18.84
CA LEU A 46 1.83 -5.00 -20.14
C LEU A 46 2.95 -5.71 -20.90
N LYS A 47 4.05 -6.05 -20.24
CA LYS A 47 5.16 -6.79 -20.85
C LYS A 47 4.72 -8.16 -21.38
N LYS A 48 3.87 -8.89 -20.63
CA LYS A 48 3.30 -10.17 -21.08
C LYS A 48 2.43 -10.02 -22.33
N LYS A 49 1.64 -8.96 -22.42
CA LYS A 49 0.82 -8.66 -23.61
C LYS A 49 1.71 -8.36 -24.82
N LEU A 50 2.75 -7.55 -24.65
CA LEU A 50 3.68 -7.21 -25.72
C LEU A 50 4.39 -8.45 -26.29
N GLU A 51 4.87 -9.36 -25.43
CA GLU A 51 5.50 -10.61 -25.88
C GLU A 51 4.55 -11.50 -26.68
N THR A 52 3.28 -11.54 -26.28
CA THR A 52 2.24 -12.29 -27.00
C THR A 52 1.98 -11.67 -28.38
N GLU A 53 1.91 -10.34 -28.48
CA GLU A 53 1.69 -9.66 -29.75
C GLU A 53 2.89 -9.79 -30.70
N LYS A 54 4.12 -9.69 -30.17
CA LYS A 54 5.36 -9.89 -30.94
C LYS A 54 5.44 -11.30 -31.53
N GLY A 55 4.88 -12.29 -30.86
CA GLY A 55 4.79 -13.67 -31.35
C GLY A 55 3.76 -13.89 -32.47
N ASN A 56 2.76 -13.02 -32.62
CA ASN A 56 1.58 -13.32 -33.43
C ASN A 56 1.60 -12.81 -34.88
N THR A 57 2.21 -11.68 -35.29
CA THR A 57 2.45 -11.36 -36.73
C THR A 57 3.41 -10.18 -36.99
N ILE A 58 4.15 -10.25 -38.11
CA ILE A 58 5.05 -9.23 -38.70
C ILE A 58 4.35 -7.91 -39.10
N GLN A 59 3.00 -7.83 -39.08
CA GLN A 59 2.23 -6.71 -39.63
C GLN A 59 1.78 -5.64 -38.63
N ASN A 60 2.00 -5.82 -37.32
CA ASN A 60 1.48 -4.89 -36.30
C ASN A 60 2.55 -3.94 -35.71
N LYS A 61 3.51 -3.49 -36.53
CA LYS A 61 4.62 -2.62 -36.07
C LYS A 61 4.16 -1.36 -35.33
N GLN A 62 3.06 -0.76 -35.78
CA GLN A 62 2.48 0.43 -35.13
C GLN A 62 1.91 0.09 -33.75
N ALA A 63 1.14 -0.99 -33.62
CA ALA A 63 0.59 -1.43 -32.34
C ALA A 63 1.69 -1.87 -31.35
N ILE A 64 2.76 -2.51 -31.83
CA ILE A 64 3.94 -2.84 -31.02
C ILE A 64 4.60 -1.57 -30.49
N LYS A 65 4.77 -0.55 -31.34
CA LYS A 65 5.35 0.74 -30.94
C LYS A 65 4.49 1.46 -29.89
N GLU A 66 3.17 1.47 -30.07
CA GLU A 66 2.22 2.05 -29.11
C GLU A 66 2.26 1.33 -27.75
N MET A 67 2.39 0.00 -27.75
CA MET A 67 2.56 -0.76 -26.51
C MET A 67 3.91 -0.53 -25.83
N GLU A 68 4.99 -0.36 -26.61
CA GLU A 68 6.31 -0.01 -26.06
C GLU A 68 6.26 1.38 -25.39
N GLU A 69 5.61 2.37 -26.04
CA GLU A 69 5.37 3.70 -25.46
C GLU A 69 4.52 3.62 -24.18
N GLU A 70 3.46 2.79 -24.16
CA GLU A 70 2.63 2.58 -22.96
C GLU A 70 3.43 1.95 -21.80
N ILE A 71 4.37 1.04 -22.10
CA ILE A 71 5.25 0.45 -21.09
C ILE A 71 6.21 1.50 -20.53
N ASP A 72 6.83 2.32 -21.38
CA ASP A 72 7.75 3.37 -20.94
C ASP A 72 7.03 4.38 -20.02
N GLU A 73 5.81 4.79 -20.38
CA GLU A 73 4.97 5.63 -19.53
C GLU A 73 4.62 4.94 -18.20
N ALA A 74 4.30 3.64 -18.24
CA ALA A 74 3.99 2.87 -17.05
C ALA A 74 5.21 2.73 -16.11
N GLU A 75 6.41 2.54 -16.65
CA GLU A 75 7.67 2.51 -15.90
C GLU A 75 7.96 3.86 -15.24
N ALA A 76 7.73 4.98 -15.94
CA ALA A 76 7.88 6.31 -15.35
C ALA A 76 6.91 6.56 -14.18
N MET A 77 5.66 6.11 -14.31
CA MET A 77 4.64 6.24 -13.26
C MET A 77 4.93 5.34 -12.05
N ASP A 78 5.43 4.12 -12.27
CA ASP A 78 5.87 3.24 -11.18
C ASP A 78 7.10 3.80 -10.46
N ALA A 79 8.08 4.34 -11.19
CA ALA A 79 9.25 5.00 -10.61
C ALA A 79 8.85 6.21 -9.73
N LEU A 80 7.84 6.96 -10.15
CA LEU A 80 7.27 8.03 -9.33
C LEU A 80 6.63 7.49 -8.05
N ALA A 81 5.86 6.41 -8.12
CA ALA A 81 5.28 5.75 -6.96
C ALA A 81 6.35 5.21 -6.00
N CYS A 82 7.40 4.55 -6.53
CA CYS A 82 8.57 4.09 -5.78
C CYS A 82 9.24 5.25 -5.02
N THR A 83 9.42 6.39 -5.70
CA THR A 83 10.04 7.58 -5.13
C THR A 83 9.20 8.14 -3.97
N ILE A 84 7.87 8.25 -4.17
CA ILE A 84 6.95 8.73 -3.13
C ILE A 84 7.01 7.83 -1.90
N ILE A 85 6.97 6.51 -2.07
CA ILE A 85 7.05 5.59 -0.93
C ILE A 85 8.41 5.73 -0.25
N SER A 86 9.51 5.61 -1.00
CA SER A 86 10.87 5.55 -0.45
C SER A 86 11.29 6.84 0.26
N THR A 87 10.77 7.99 -0.17
CA THR A 87 11.05 9.29 0.47
C THR A 87 10.22 9.57 1.71
N ASN A 88 9.20 8.74 1.96
CA ASN A 88 8.26 8.86 3.08
C ASN A 88 8.36 7.70 4.07
N VAL A 89 9.44 6.92 4.04
CA VAL A 89 9.74 5.93 5.08
C VAL A 89 10.93 6.39 5.94
N SER A 90 11.06 5.82 7.13
CA SER A 90 12.29 5.96 7.94
C SER A 90 13.49 5.28 7.26
N LYS A 91 14.71 5.68 7.65
CA LYS A 91 15.95 5.10 7.13
C LYS A 91 16.02 3.58 7.36
N GLU A 92 15.60 3.12 8.54
CA GLU A 92 15.53 1.71 8.89
C GLU A 92 14.61 0.95 7.93
N VAL A 93 13.42 1.49 7.66
CA VAL A 93 12.47 0.87 6.73
C VAL A 93 13.01 0.86 5.29
N LEU A 94 13.69 1.94 4.87
CA LEU A 94 14.30 2.03 3.54
C LEU A 94 15.30 0.89 3.30
N ASP A 95 16.09 0.50 4.30
CA ASP A 95 17.05 -0.60 4.17
C ASP A 95 16.41 -1.94 3.82
N TYR A 96 15.13 -2.17 4.18
CA TYR A 96 14.39 -3.38 3.84
C TYR A 96 13.79 -3.36 2.42
N ILE A 97 13.58 -2.18 1.82
CA ILE A 97 12.86 -2.05 0.55
C ILE A 97 13.74 -1.56 -0.61
N LYS A 98 14.92 -0.98 -0.35
CA LYS A 98 15.79 -0.35 -1.37
C LYS A 98 16.27 -1.24 -2.51
N ARG A 99 16.10 -2.57 -2.41
CA ARG A 99 16.47 -3.55 -3.45
C ARG A 99 15.29 -3.93 -4.33
N LEU A 100 14.08 -3.47 -4.02
CA LEU A 100 12.87 -3.73 -4.79
C LEU A 100 12.74 -2.68 -5.88
N SER A 101 12.37 -3.12 -7.08
CA SER A 101 12.35 -2.29 -8.29
C SER A 101 10.95 -1.89 -8.76
N SER A 102 9.89 -2.30 -8.03
CA SER A 102 8.52 -1.94 -8.37
C SER A 102 7.76 -1.40 -7.15
N ALA A 103 6.86 -0.45 -7.37
CA ALA A 103 6.06 0.14 -6.30
C ALA A 103 5.12 -0.90 -5.67
N TYR A 104 4.63 -1.83 -6.49
CA TYR A 104 3.88 -3.01 -6.08
C TYR A 104 4.66 -3.88 -5.09
N ASP A 105 5.90 -4.27 -5.42
CA ASP A 105 6.69 -5.13 -4.56
C ASP A 105 7.08 -4.45 -3.24
N ILE A 106 7.39 -3.14 -3.30
CA ILE A 106 7.62 -2.34 -2.11
C ILE A 106 6.39 -2.37 -1.20
N MET A 107 5.21 -2.03 -1.73
CA MET A 107 3.98 -2.00 -0.94
C MET A 107 3.62 -3.38 -0.38
N LYS A 108 3.78 -4.43 -1.19
CA LYS A 108 3.57 -5.83 -0.76
C LYS A 108 4.52 -6.22 0.37
N LYS A 109 5.81 -5.86 0.28
CA LYS A 109 6.80 -6.12 1.33
C LYS A 109 6.45 -5.40 2.62
N LEU A 110 6.11 -4.12 2.56
CA LEU A 110 5.70 -3.33 3.72
C LEU A 110 4.44 -3.93 4.37
N LYS A 111 3.41 -4.25 3.58
CA LYS A 111 2.21 -4.95 4.08
C LYS A 111 2.53 -6.28 4.74
N SER A 112 3.50 -7.03 4.24
CA SER A 112 3.93 -8.28 4.88
C SER A 112 4.65 -8.05 6.21
N MET A 113 5.51 -7.02 6.30
CA MET A 113 6.24 -6.67 7.52
C MET A 113 5.29 -6.20 8.63
N TYR A 114 4.30 -5.37 8.30
CA TYR A 114 3.38 -4.76 9.27
C TYR A 114 2.07 -5.55 9.44
N GLY A 115 1.64 -6.31 8.44
CA GLY A 115 0.43 -7.14 8.49
C GLY A 115 0.57 -8.34 9.45
N LYS A 116 1.78 -8.89 9.59
CA LYS A 116 2.07 -9.93 10.60
C LYS A 116 1.97 -9.40 12.03
N LYS A 117 2.31 -8.13 12.27
CA LYS A 117 2.11 -7.48 13.56
C LYS A 117 0.62 -7.27 13.83
N LYS A 118 -0.16 -6.77 12.87
CA LYS A 118 -1.58 -6.46 13.09
C LYS A 118 -2.38 -7.66 13.57
N SER A 119 -2.26 -8.84 12.96
CA SER A 119 -3.04 -10.00 13.44
C SER A 119 -2.58 -10.48 14.82
N ALA A 120 -1.29 -10.49 15.11
CA ALA A 120 -0.75 -11.06 16.35
C ALA A 120 -0.67 -10.08 17.53
N ASP A 121 -0.77 -8.77 17.29
CA ASP A 121 -0.57 -7.74 18.31
C ASP A 121 -1.89 -7.32 18.97
N ILE A 122 -2.15 -7.92 20.13
CA ILE A 122 -3.30 -7.60 21.00
C ILE A 122 -3.32 -6.12 21.37
N GLN A 123 -2.16 -5.51 21.64
CA GLN A 123 -2.11 -4.12 22.11
C GLN A 123 -2.59 -3.14 21.03
N TYR A 124 -2.26 -3.43 19.78
CA TYR A 124 -2.74 -2.65 18.64
C TYR A 124 -4.28 -2.70 18.53
N TRP A 125 -4.90 -3.88 18.62
CA TRP A 125 -6.36 -4.00 18.58
C TRP A 125 -7.06 -3.41 19.80
N MET A 126 -6.46 -3.55 20.99
CA MET A 126 -6.96 -2.92 22.21
C MET A 126 -6.95 -1.40 22.06
N LYS A 127 -5.85 -0.81 21.58
CA LYS A 127 -5.77 0.65 21.35
C LYS A 127 -6.81 1.13 20.35
N LYS A 128 -7.02 0.38 19.26
CA LYS A 128 -8.03 0.70 18.25
C LYS A 128 -9.44 0.64 18.83
N MET A 129 -9.76 -0.40 19.58
CA MET A 129 -11.04 -0.54 20.29
C MET A 129 -11.28 0.61 21.28
N TYR A 130 -10.29 0.99 22.09
CA TYR A 130 -10.41 2.12 23.02
C TYR A 130 -10.58 3.48 22.33
N SER A 131 -10.16 3.61 21.07
CA SER A 131 -10.32 4.84 20.30
C SER A 131 -11.72 5.01 19.69
N LEU A 132 -12.52 3.94 19.66
CA LEU A 132 -13.88 3.98 19.11
C LEU A 132 -14.81 4.70 20.09
N LYS A 133 -15.40 5.80 19.64
CA LYS A 133 -16.38 6.58 20.41
C LYS A 133 -17.47 7.07 19.49
N ALA A 134 -18.73 6.79 19.83
CA ALA A 134 -19.88 7.40 19.18
C ALA A 134 -20.05 8.82 19.70
N THR A 135 -20.26 9.78 18.79
CA THR A 135 -20.56 11.17 19.16
C THR A 135 -22.06 11.41 19.34
N ASP A 136 -22.90 10.56 18.74
CA ASP A 136 -24.35 10.54 18.93
C ASP A 136 -24.94 9.12 18.80
N LEU A 137 -26.25 9.01 19.01
CA LEU A 137 -26.97 7.73 19.02
C LEU A 137 -26.99 7.02 17.65
N SER A 138 -26.89 7.78 16.56
CA SER A 138 -26.93 7.24 15.20
C SER A 138 -25.65 6.49 14.85
N GLU A 139 -24.51 6.93 15.39
CA GLU A 139 -23.20 6.32 15.19
C GLU A 139 -22.98 5.06 16.04
N CYS A 140 -23.78 4.86 17.10
CA CYS A 140 -23.65 3.71 18.01
C CYS A 140 -23.66 2.37 17.27
N LYS A 141 -24.52 2.23 16.25
CA LYS A 141 -24.62 1.00 15.46
C LYS A 141 -23.31 0.70 14.72
N ASP A 142 -22.70 1.73 14.14
CA ASP A 142 -21.47 1.59 13.36
C ASP A 142 -20.26 1.35 14.26
N VAL A 143 -20.21 2.01 15.43
CA VAL A 143 -19.20 1.75 16.45
C VAL A 143 -19.30 0.30 16.96
N ILE A 144 -20.51 -0.20 17.23
CA ILE A 144 -20.71 -1.60 17.64
C ILE A 144 -20.24 -2.58 16.55
N ASN A 145 -20.50 -2.29 15.27
CA ASN A 145 -20.04 -3.14 14.18
C ASN A 145 -18.51 -3.16 14.09
N GLN A 146 -17.86 -2.01 14.21
CA GLN A 146 -16.39 -1.92 14.23
C GLN A 146 -15.79 -2.69 15.42
N ILE A 147 -16.40 -2.63 16.60
CA ILE A 147 -15.98 -3.44 17.76
C ILE A 147 -16.08 -4.93 17.45
N LYS A 148 -17.19 -5.38 16.86
CA LYS A 148 -17.38 -6.80 16.48
C LYS A 148 -16.32 -7.27 15.50
N GLU A 149 -16.01 -6.47 14.48
CA GLU A 149 -14.95 -6.80 13.52
C GLU A 149 -13.58 -6.95 14.20
N ILE A 150 -13.26 -6.09 15.18
CA ILE A 150 -12.02 -6.20 15.96
C ILE A 150 -11.96 -7.54 16.72
N PHE A 151 -13.04 -7.93 17.40
CA PHE A 151 -13.11 -9.22 18.11
C PHE A 151 -12.97 -10.43 17.17
N ASP A 152 -13.60 -10.38 15.99
CA ASP A 152 -13.50 -11.42 14.97
C ASP A 152 -12.06 -11.57 14.45
N ILE A 153 -11.33 -10.46 14.31
CA ILE A 153 -9.95 -10.50 13.85
C ILE A 153 -9.04 -11.08 14.95
N MET A 154 -9.20 -10.66 16.20
CA MET A 154 -8.42 -11.15 17.34
C MET A 154 -8.61 -12.66 17.59
N SER A 155 -9.84 -13.15 17.47
CA SER A 155 -10.14 -14.58 17.66
C SER A 155 -9.52 -15.46 16.56
N ARG A 156 -9.51 -14.99 15.30
CA ARG A 156 -8.89 -15.72 14.18
C ARG A 156 -7.37 -15.74 14.22
N SER A 157 -6.76 -14.78 14.92
CA SER A 157 -5.30 -14.64 14.99
C SER A 157 -4.66 -15.30 16.21
N ASN A 158 -5.43 -16.06 16.99
CA ASN A 158 -4.99 -16.72 18.23
C ASN A 158 -4.45 -15.72 19.29
N ALA A 159 -4.91 -14.48 19.20
CA ALA A 159 -4.54 -13.36 20.05
C ALA A 159 -5.58 -13.23 21.18
N ASN A 160 -5.51 -14.12 22.18
CA ASN A 160 -6.50 -14.16 23.26
C ASN A 160 -6.25 -13.09 24.33
N LEU A 161 -7.30 -12.36 24.71
CA LEU A 161 -7.30 -11.40 25.82
C LEU A 161 -7.06 -12.05 27.21
N GLY A 162 -7.06 -13.39 27.29
CA GLY A 162 -6.92 -14.15 28.53
C GLY A 162 -5.50 -14.57 28.90
N ASP A 163 -4.49 -14.31 28.05
CA ASP A 163 -3.09 -14.68 28.31
C ASP A 163 -2.23 -13.50 28.84
N TRP A 164 -2.87 -12.48 29.42
CA TRP A 164 -2.24 -11.31 30.08
C TRP A 164 -2.26 -11.42 31.60
#